data_AF-A0A659UPC7-F1
#
_entry.id   AF-A0A659UPC7-F1
#
_cell.length_a   1.000
_cell.length_b   1.000
_cell.length_c   1.000
_cell.angle_alpha   90.00
_cell.angle_beta   90.00
_cell.angle_gamma   90.00
#
_symmetry.space_group_name_H-M   'P 1'
#
loop_
_entity.id
_entity.type
_entity.pdbx_description
1 polymer ?
#
loop_
_entity_poly.entity_id
_entity_poly.type
_entity_poly.pdbx_seq_one_letter_code
_entity_poly.pdbx_strand_id
1 'polypeptide(L)'
;GRCGVQTANEAVALARMIDKAGGLVFGGLMTYPAAGRAVEAEAWLADAKRALAASGLACERVSSGGTPDMWRSADASVVTEYRPGTYIYLDRYQVAKGVGGLDDCALTVLATVVSHP
;
A
#
# COMPACT_ATOMS: atom_id res chain seq x y z
N GLY A 1 -2.03 13.72 -4.93
CA GLY A 1 -2.22 12.37 -4.33
C GLY A 1 -3.43 12.36 -3.41
N ARG A 2 -3.57 11.35 -2.54
CA ARG A 2 -4.62 11.32 -1.49
C ARG A 2 -4.12 11.95 -0.18
N CYS A 3 -3.12 11.33 0.44
CA CYS A 3 -2.44 11.78 1.66
C CYS A 3 -0.96 11.40 1.59
N GLY A 4 -0.18 11.87 2.56
CA GLY A 4 1.26 11.61 2.67
C GLY A 4 2.12 12.78 2.21
N VAL A 5 3.38 12.79 2.63
CA VAL A 5 4.43 13.69 2.11
C VAL A 5 4.69 13.39 0.64
N GLN A 6 5.06 14.40 -0.15
CA GLN A 6 5.27 14.27 -1.59
C GLN A 6 6.76 14.08 -1.95
N THR A 7 7.69 14.56 -1.12
CA THR A 7 9.14 14.42 -1.34
C THR A 7 9.86 13.61 -0.26
N ALA A 8 11.01 13.03 -0.62
CA ALA A 8 11.90 12.35 0.33
C ALA A 8 12.44 13.30 1.42
N ASN A 9 12.61 14.60 1.10
CA ASN A 9 13.05 15.61 2.07
C ASN A 9 11.96 15.91 3.10
N GLU A 10 10.68 15.98 2.71
CA GLU A 10 9.57 16.05 3.65
C GLU A 10 9.46 14.79 4.51
N ALA A 11 9.68 13.61 3.95
CA ALA A 11 9.70 12.35 4.71
C ALA A 11 10.79 12.34 5.79
N VAL A 12 12.00 12.80 5.44
CA VAL A 12 13.11 13.00 6.39
C VAL A 12 12.77 14.06 7.43
N ALA A 13 12.17 15.19 7.04
CA ALA A 13 11.79 16.25 7.97
C ALA A 13 10.75 15.76 8.99
N LEU A 14 9.73 15.02 8.54
CA LEU A 14 8.70 14.43 9.41
C LEU A 14 9.30 13.36 10.33
N ALA A 15 10.14 12.46 9.80
CA ALA A 15 10.83 11.46 10.61
C ALA A 15 11.73 12.09 11.70
N ARG A 16 12.47 13.17 11.38
CA ARG A 16 13.25 13.96 12.35
C ARG A 16 12.40 14.69 13.39
N MET A 17 11.12 14.96 13.13
CA MET A 17 10.19 15.51 14.14
C MET A 17 9.65 14.41 15.06
N ILE A 18 9.38 13.21 14.51
CA ILE A 18 8.92 12.04 15.27
C ILE A 18 10.05 11.53 16.20
N ASP A 19 11.26 11.39 15.67
CA ASP A 19 12.48 10.97 16.40
C ASP A 19 12.81 11.85 17.62
N LYS A 20 12.49 13.15 17.54
CA LYS A 20 12.69 14.13 18.62
C LYS A 20 11.50 14.26 19.59
N ALA A 21 10.37 13.61 19.31
CA ALA A 21 9.16 13.73 20.11
C ALA A 21 9.13 12.66 21.19
N GLY A 22 9.21 13.07 22.46
CA GLY A 22 9.17 12.16 23.60
C GLY A 22 7.92 11.28 23.59
N GLY A 23 8.12 9.95 23.63
CA GLY A 23 7.04 8.96 23.59
C GLY A 23 6.64 8.50 22.17
N LEU A 24 7.25 9.02 21.11
CA LEU A 24 7.08 8.52 19.74
C LEU A 24 8.33 7.76 19.26
N VAL A 25 8.14 6.92 18.24
CA VAL A 25 9.21 6.19 17.52
C VAL A 25 8.88 6.23 16.03
N PHE A 26 9.87 6.51 15.18
CA PHE A 26 9.68 6.47 13.73
C PHE A 26 9.72 5.02 13.21
N GLY A 27 8.55 4.40 13.11
CA GLY A 27 8.40 3.01 12.65
C GLY A 27 8.65 2.75 11.15
N GLY A 28 8.94 3.78 10.35
CA GLY A 28 9.22 3.67 8.91
C GLY A 28 8.16 4.31 8.00
N LEU A 29 8.02 3.78 6.79
CA LEU A 29 7.22 4.36 5.69
C LEU A 29 5.97 3.54 5.37
N MET A 30 4.90 4.23 4.95
CA MET A 30 3.64 3.65 4.50
C MET A 30 3.17 4.30 3.20
N THR A 31 2.69 3.51 2.25
CA THR A 31 1.93 4.02 1.09
C THR A 31 0.71 3.16 0.75
N TYR A 32 -0.15 3.67 -0.12
CA TYR A 32 -1.17 2.91 -0.84
C TYR A 32 -1.05 3.31 -2.32
N PRO A 33 -0.54 2.44 -3.20
CA PRO A 33 -0.33 2.81 -4.60
C PRO A 33 -1.62 3.22 -5.31
N ALA A 34 -1.51 4.15 -6.26
CA ALA A 34 -2.53 4.29 -7.28
C ALA A 34 -2.52 3.05 -8.19
N ALA A 35 -3.69 2.60 -8.67
CA ALA A 35 -3.83 1.37 -9.44
C ALA A 35 -2.89 1.35 -10.66
N GLY A 36 -2.06 0.31 -10.79
CA GLY A 36 -1.07 0.19 -11.86
C GLY A 36 0.15 1.12 -11.74
N ARG A 37 0.30 1.85 -10.62
CA ARG A 37 1.47 2.71 -10.31
C ARG A 37 2.35 2.13 -9.20
N ALA A 38 2.23 0.84 -8.91
CA ALA A 38 2.91 0.17 -7.81
C ALA A 38 4.44 0.24 -7.91
N VAL A 39 5.00 0.11 -9.13
CA VAL A 39 6.46 0.25 -9.39
C VAL A 39 6.98 1.65 -9.04
N GLU A 40 6.21 2.70 -9.34
CA GLU A 40 6.62 4.09 -9.05
C GLU A 40 6.53 4.41 -7.56
N ALA A 41 5.49 3.92 -6.89
CA ALA A 41 5.35 4.04 -5.44
C ALA A 41 6.49 3.32 -4.72
N GLU A 42 6.93 2.18 -5.25
CA GLU A 42 8.05 1.39 -4.75
C GLU A 42 9.41 2.08 -4.99
N ALA A 43 9.63 2.70 -6.16
CA ALA A 43 10.80 3.54 -6.41
C ALA A 43 10.86 4.76 -5.46
N TRP A 44 9.74 5.47 -5.27
CA TRP A 44 9.67 6.59 -4.32
C TRP A 44 9.97 6.14 -2.88
N LEU A 45 9.46 4.97 -2.46
CA LEU A 45 9.76 4.39 -1.16
C LEU A 45 11.25 4.02 -1.02
N ALA A 46 11.87 3.50 -2.08
CA ALA A 46 13.30 3.21 -2.11
C ALA A 46 14.13 4.49 -1.94
N ASP A 47 13.75 5.57 -2.61
CA ASP A 47 14.42 6.86 -2.56
C ASP A 47 14.29 7.52 -1.17
N ALA A 48 13.07 7.53 -0.61
CA ALA A 48 12.82 7.98 0.74
C ALA A 48 13.59 7.15 1.79
N LYS A 49 13.67 5.82 1.63
CA LYS A 49 14.47 4.94 2.51
C LYS A 49 15.96 5.28 2.47
N ARG A 50 16.52 5.59 1.28
CA ARG A 50 17.93 6.03 1.15
C ARG A 50 18.15 7.42 1.78
N ALA A 51 17.22 8.36 1.63
CA ALA A 51 17.31 9.69 2.23
C ALA A 51 17.23 9.66 3.78
N LEU A 52 16.42 8.75 4.35
CA LEU A 52 16.36 8.49 5.79
C LEU A 52 17.67 7.91 6.31
N ALA A 53 18.20 6.88 5.66
CA ALA A 53 19.49 6.27 6.02
C ALA A 53 20.65 7.29 5.95
N ALA A 54 20.71 8.12 4.90
CA ALA A 54 21.68 9.21 4.78
C ALA A 54 21.50 10.33 5.84
N SER A 55 20.35 10.37 6.51
CA SER A 55 20.07 11.26 7.64
C SER A 55 20.36 10.64 9.02
N GLY A 56 20.85 9.39 9.06
CA GLY A 56 21.05 8.62 10.30
C GLY A 56 19.77 8.02 10.90
N LEU A 57 18.65 8.06 10.17
CA LEU A 57 17.37 7.53 10.63
C LEU A 57 17.14 6.12 10.08
N ALA A 58 16.88 5.18 10.99
CA ALA A 58 16.44 3.84 10.61
C ALA A 58 15.06 3.89 9.93
N CYS A 59 14.84 3.00 8.97
CA CYS A 59 13.54 2.80 8.32
C CYS A 59 13.26 1.31 8.30
N GLU A 60 12.85 0.80 9.47
CA GLU A 60 12.66 -0.63 9.75
C GLU A 60 11.57 -1.23 8.86
N ARG A 61 10.44 -0.52 8.73
CA ARG A 61 9.29 -0.96 7.95
C ARG A 61 9.08 -0.11 6.71
N VAL A 62 8.78 -0.78 5.60
CA VAL A 62 8.24 -0.16 4.39
C VAL A 62 6.97 -0.92 4.03
N SER A 63 5.83 -0.28 4.27
CA SER A 63 4.51 -0.89 4.16
C SER A 63 3.78 -0.40 2.90
N SER A 64 3.36 -1.31 2.03
CA SER A 64 2.71 -0.99 0.75
C SER A 64 1.53 -1.92 0.43
N GLY A 65 1.01 -1.84 -0.79
CA GLY A 65 0.15 -2.85 -1.39
C GLY A 65 -1.32 -2.49 -1.55
N GLY A 66 -2.01 -3.35 -2.30
CA GLY A 66 -3.45 -3.31 -2.59
C GLY A 66 -3.84 -4.52 -3.44
N THR A 67 -5.11 -4.95 -3.36
CA THR A 67 -5.59 -6.21 -3.98
C THR A 67 -5.22 -6.38 -5.48
N PRO A 68 -5.34 -5.36 -6.36
CA PRO A 68 -5.03 -5.51 -7.79
C PRO A 68 -3.56 -5.85 -8.11
N ASP A 69 -2.63 -5.48 -7.21
CA ASP A 69 -1.19 -5.57 -7.43
C ASP A 69 -0.53 -6.64 -6.51
N MET A 70 -1.31 -7.53 -5.88
CA MET A 70 -0.79 -8.43 -4.83
C MET A 70 0.06 -9.59 -5.35
N TRP A 71 -0.15 -10.00 -6.60
CA TRP A 71 0.56 -11.12 -7.23
C TRP A 71 1.89 -10.71 -7.90
N ARG A 72 2.35 -9.46 -7.71
CA ARG A 72 3.68 -9.02 -8.17
C ARG A 72 4.78 -9.78 -7.41
N SER A 73 5.86 -10.17 -8.09
CA SER A 73 7.01 -10.75 -7.38
C SER A 73 7.60 -9.73 -6.38
N ALA A 74 8.05 -10.24 -5.24
CA ALA A 74 8.74 -9.49 -4.19
C ALA A 74 10.28 -9.47 -4.38
N ASP A 75 10.81 -10.09 -5.45
CA ASP A 75 12.24 -10.14 -5.74
C ASP A 75 12.87 -8.73 -5.76
N ALA A 76 13.86 -8.51 -4.89
CA ALA A 76 14.53 -7.23 -4.67
C ALA A 76 13.61 -6.05 -4.25
N SER A 77 12.38 -6.32 -3.79
CA SER A 77 11.48 -5.27 -3.30
C SER A 77 12.03 -4.56 -2.06
N VAL A 78 11.77 -3.25 -1.96
CA VAL A 78 12.04 -2.48 -0.74
C VAL A 78 10.93 -2.61 0.31
N VAL A 79 9.79 -3.22 -0.05
CA VAL A 79 8.61 -3.39 0.80
C VAL A 79 8.83 -4.55 1.76
N THR A 80 8.62 -4.29 3.06
CA THR A 80 8.76 -5.28 4.14
C THR A 80 7.42 -5.74 4.71
N GLU A 81 6.32 -5.07 4.34
CA GLU A 81 4.96 -5.40 4.75
C GLU A 81 3.99 -5.12 3.60
N TYR A 82 3.21 -6.12 3.19
CA TYR A 82 2.22 -5.98 2.12
C TYR A 82 0.80 -6.05 2.71
N ARG A 83 -0.06 -5.11 2.31
CA ARG A 83 -1.44 -5.00 2.80
C ARG A 83 -2.45 -5.04 1.64
N PRO A 84 -2.89 -6.22 1.21
CA PRO A 84 -4.11 -6.36 0.44
C PRO A 84 -5.32 -6.28 1.40
N GLY A 85 -6.52 -6.03 0.88
CA GLY A 85 -7.72 -5.91 1.71
C GLY A 85 -8.86 -6.75 1.15
N THR A 86 -9.39 -6.35 -0.01
CA THR A 86 -10.47 -7.04 -0.72
C THR A 86 -10.16 -8.48 -1.10
N TYR A 87 -8.89 -8.90 -1.12
CA TYR A 87 -8.46 -10.23 -1.58
C TYR A 87 -9.17 -11.40 -0.89
N ILE A 88 -9.61 -11.22 0.36
CA ILE A 88 -10.29 -12.26 1.15
C ILE A 88 -11.73 -12.57 0.67
N TYR A 89 -12.34 -11.68 -0.12
CA TYR A 89 -13.67 -11.86 -0.69
C TYR A 89 -13.71 -11.73 -2.22
N LEU A 90 -12.79 -10.96 -2.80
CA LEU A 90 -12.85 -10.36 -4.13
C LEU A 90 -14.19 -9.64 -4.42
N ASP A 91 -14.29 -9.07 -5.61
CA ASP A 91 -15.49 -8.41 -6.13
C ASP A 91 -15.38 -8.28 -7.66
N ARG A 92 -16.43 -7.78 -8.31
CA ARG A 92 -16.46 -7.52 -9.76
C ARG A 92 -15.38 -6.54 -10.25
N TYR A 93 -14.87 -5.66 -9.40
CA TYR A 93 -13.73 -4.78 -9.74
C TYR A 93 -12.42 -5.56 -9.76
N GLN A 94 -12.16 -6.46 -8.79
CA GLN A 94 -10.96 -7.31 -8.79
C GLN A 94 -10.96 -8.25 -10.00
N VAL A 95 -12.12 -8.81 -10.36
CA VAL A 95 -12.29 -9.61 -11.59
C VAL A 95 -12.02 -8.76 -12.84
N ALA A 96 -12.53 -7.52 -12.90
CA ALA A 96 -12.21 -6.56 -13.95
C ALA A 96 -10.75 -6.03 -13.91
N LYS A 97 -9.94 -6.46 -12.94
CA LYS A 97 -8.48 -6.29 -12.89
C LYS A 97 -7.68 -7.58 -13.11
N GLY A 98 -8.35 -8.70 -13.39
CA GLY A 98 -7.69 -10.00 -13.65
C GLY A 98 -7.06 -10.64 -12.41
N VAL A 99 -7.51 -10.27 -11.21
CA VAL A 99 -6.98 -10.80 -9.93
C VAL A 99 -7.43 -12.23 -9.66
N GLY A 100 -8.61 -12.60 -10.20
CA GLY A 100 -9.30 -13.87 -10.10
C GLY A 100 -10.56 -13.86 -10.98
N GLY A 101 -11.29 -14.97 -11.02
CA GLY A 101 -12.57 -15.12 -11.71
C GLY A 101 -13.79 -14.76 -10.84
N LEU A 102 -14.99 -14.90 -11.41
CA LEU A 102 -16.24 -14.75 -10.64
C LEU A 102 -16.40 -15.85 -9.58
N ASP A 103 -15.86 -17.04 -9.83
CA ASP A 103 -15.93 -18.17 -8.90
C ASP A 103 -15.03 -17.98 -7.65
N ASP A 104 -14.05 -17.07 -7.73
CA ASP A 104 -13.22 -16.65 -6.60
C ASP A 104 -13.91 -15.57 -5.73
N CYS A 105 -15.10 -15.07 -6.11
CA CYS A 105 -15.85 -14.06 -5.37
C CYS A 105 -16.64 -14.69 -4.21
N ALA A 106 -16.01 -14.83 -3.04
CA ALA A 106 -16.61 -15.44 -1.85
C ALA A 106 -17.76 -14.63 -1.22
N LEU A 107 -17.90 -13.33 -1.53
CA LEU A 107 -19.03 -12.51 -1.06
C LEU A 107 -20.17 -12.49 -2.09
N THR A 108 -21.35 -12.93 -1.69
CA THR A 108 -22.59 -12.86 -2.47
C THR A 108 -23.71 -12.14 -1.70
N VAL A 109 -24.72 -11.64 -2.43
CA VAL A 109 -25.90 -10.99 -1.84
C VAL A 109 -27.14 -11.75 -2.30
N LEU A 110 -27.82 -12.41 -1.37
CA LEU A 110 -29.12 -13.04 -1.63
C LEU A 110 -30.21 -11.96 -1.73
N ALA A 111 -30.98 -11.98 -2.81
CA ALA A 111 -32.06 -11.03 -3.07
C ALA A 111 -33.31 -11.75 -3.60
N THR A 112 -34.48 -11.18 -3.35
CA THR A 112 -35.78 -11.69 -3.84
C THR A 112 -36.37 -10.68 -4.82
N VAL A 113 -36.87 -11.14 -5.97
CA VAL A 113 -37.62 -10.29 -6.91
C VAL A 113 -39.03 -10.08 -6.35
N VAL A 114 -39.38 -8.81 -6.05
CA VAL A 114 -40.65 -8.44 -5.39
C VAL A 114 -41.63 -7.71 -6.32
N SER A 115 -41.22 -7.37 -7.54
CA SER A 115 -42.07 -6.74 -8.56
C SER A 115 -41.51 -7.00 -9.96
N HIS A 116 -42.38 -6.96 -10.97
CA HIS A 116 -42.02 -7.03 -12.39
C HIS A 116 -43.00 -6.12 -13.16
N PRO A 117 -42.73 -4.79 -13.19
CA PRO A 117 -43.62 -3.77 -13.76
C PRO A 117 -43.53 -3.65 -15.29
#